data_AF-A0A4E0R7P4-F1
#
_entry.id   AF-A0A4E0R7P4-F1
#
_cell.length_a   1.000
_cell.length_b   1.000
_cell.length_c   1.000
_cell.angle_alpha   90.00
_cell.angle_beta   90.00
_cell.angle_gamma   90.00
#
_symmetry.space_group_name_H-M   'P 1'
#
loop_
_entity.id
_entity.type
_entity.pdbx_description
1 polymer ?
#
loop_
_entity_poly.entity_id
_entity_poly.type
_entity_poly.pdbx_seq_one_letter_code
_entity_poly.pdbx_strand_id
1 'polypeptide(L)'
;MLPTTITDLFIILSICTQFSLSACPSNLTEVAAGICMLAIPHEGTYCEAHALCETEGEVRGLRLILPGINAPLIPSIVPSNSVVFTGTSKLLNQSTNLREGWRHGDPGWSWYTTSANDTSIPWLVGEPNSFQALVALYFQRVLWDDFQFTFQSTHVVCEMSTYQLNGSMEVFKRNWPYPISSMFLSNSESVGCFDFAAETTMVACAFRCKCRTVCRSFYHNAQAGLCGLSLYVDSLLPANMSKITGTWMRFGRPNG
;
A
#
# COMPACT_ATOMS: atom_id res chain seq x y z
N MET A 1 2.76 -80.56 -13.18
CA MET A 1 2.99 -79.44 -14.13
C MET A 1 2.85 -78.14 -13.34
N LEU A 2 3.93 -77.38 -13.17
CA LEU A 2 3.93 -75.94 -12.83
C LEU A 2 3.90 -75.14 -14.17
N PRO A 3 3.68 -73.80 -14.24
CA PRO A 3 4.04 -72.77 -13.24
C PRO A 3 3.13 -71.51 -13.06
N THR A 4 3.41 -70.72 -11.99
CA THR A 4 3.40 -69.22 -11.84
C THR A 4 2.11 -68.40 -12.13
N THR A 5 1.70 -67.36 -11.39
CA THR A 5 2.43 -66.17 -10.86
C THR A 5 1.70 -65.48 -9.68
N ILE A 6 2.51 -64.90 -8.79
CA ILE A 6 2.20 -63.84 -7.80
C ILE A 6 2.08 -62.48 -8.52
N THR A 7 1.10 -61.65 -8.12
CA THR A 7 0.94 -60.16 -8.31
C THR A 7 -0.58 -59.88 -8.26
N ASP A 8 -1.21 -58.97 -7.51
CA ASP A 8 -0.78 -57.72 -6.90
C ASP A 8 -1.76 -57.29 -5.79
N LEU A 9 -1.17 -56.73 -4.73
CA LEU A 9 -1.73 -55.75 -3.78
C LEU A 9 -2.21 -54.48 -4.56
N PHE A 10 -2.91 -53.52 -3.93
CA PHE A 10 -3.38 -52.19 -4.47
C PHE A 10 -4.88 -52.17 -4.83
N ILE A 11 -5.78 -51.29 -4.34
CA ILE A 11 -5.73 -50.04 -3.57
C ILE A 11 -7.03 -49.95 -2.74
N ILE A 12 -6.89 -49.81 -1.42
CA ILE A 12 -7.90 -49.14 -0.57
C ILE A 12 -7.37 -47.70 -0.38
N LEU A 13 -8.29 -46.74 -0.34
CA LEU A 13 -8.13 -45.28 -0.16
C LEU A 13 -8.02 -44.42 -1.44
N SER A 14 -9.15 -43.85 -1.83
CA SER A 14 -9.19 -42.43 -2.22
C SER A 14 -10.55 -41.83 -1.89
N ILE A 15 -10.80 -41.67 -0.59
CA ILE A 15 -11.67 -40.59 -0.10
C ILE A 15 -10.73 -39.40 0.09
N CYS A 16 -10.44 -38.67 -0.99
CA CYS A 16 -9.93 -37.31 -0.85
C CYS A 16 -11.15 -36.42 -0.63
N THR A 17 -11.56 -36.27 0.63
CA THR A 17 -12.33 -35.12 1.05
C THR A 17 -11.58 -33.87 0.57
N GLN A 18 -12.11 -33.15 -0.41
CA GLN A 18 -11.67 -31.80 -0.73
C GLN A 18 -12.12 -30.89 0.42
N PHE A 19 -11.45 -31.00 1.56
CA PHE A 19 -11.39 -29.89 2.49
C PHE A 19 -10.54 -28.83 1.80
N SER A 20 -11.18 -27.87 1.16
CA SER A 20 -10.56 -26.56 0.93
C SER A 20 -10.32 -25.97 2.31
N LEU A 21 -9.22 -26.38 2.96
CA LEU A 21 -8.62 -25.57 4.01
C LEU A 21 -8.36 -24.21 3.36
N SER A 22 -9.08 -23.18 3.80
CA SER A 22 -8.78 -21.82 3.36
C SER A 22 -7.30 -21.59 3.57
N ALA A 23 -6.62 -21.05 2.56
CA ALA A 23 -5.20 -20.74 2.64
C ALA A 23 -4.91 -19.59 3.63
N CYS A 24 -5.95 -18.91 4.11
CA CYS A 24 -5.84 -17.76 4.98
C CYS A 24 -5.67 -18.15 6.45
N PRO A 25 -4.80 -17.44 7.20
CA PRO A 25 -4.76 -17.55 8.65
C PRO A 25 -6.15 -17.29 9.27
N SER A 26 -6.39 -17.87 10.46
CA SER A 26 -7.64 -17.68 11.20
C SER A 26 -7.99 -16.19 11.34
N ASN A 27 -9.27 -15.86 11.11
CA ASN A 27 -9.84 -14.49 11.14
C ASN A 27 -9.58 -13.61 9.91
N LEU A 28 -8.94 -14.13 8.87
CA LEU A 28 -8.94 -13.50 7.54
C LEU A 28 -9.89 -14.25 6.61
N THR A 29 -10.48 -13.52 5.66
CA THR A 29 -11.36 -14.05 4.63
C THR A 29 -10.58 -14.21 3.33
N GLU A 30 -10.63 -15.40 2.73
CA GLU A 30 -10.11 -15.63 1.39
C GLU A 30 -11.08 -15.05 0.35
N VAL A 31 -10.68 -13.97 -0.32
CA VAL A 31 -11.53 -13.24 -1.28
C VAL A 31 -11.25 -13.62 -2.74
N ALA A 32 -10.08 -14.20 -2.97
CA ALA A 32 -9.64 -14.83 -4.20
C ALA A 32 -8.53 -15.85 -3.85
N ALA A 33 -8.15 -16.71 -4.79
CA ALA A 33 -7.14 -17.74 -4.55
C ALA A 33 -5.84 -17.13 -3.97
N GLY A 34 -5.56 -17.46 -2.71
CA GLY A 34 -4.37 -16.95 -1.99
C GLY A 34 -4.40 -15.48 -1.58
N ILE A 35 -5.52 -14.77 -1.76
CA ILE A 35 -5.70 -13.37 -1.34
C ILE A 35 -6.56 -13.34 -0.08
N CYS A 36 -5.96 -12.90 1.01
CA CYS A 36 -6.57 -12.89 2.34
C CYS A 36 -6.80 -11.46 2.81
N MET A 37 -8.04 -11.14 3.16
CA MET A 37 -8.42 -9.80 3.63
C MET A 37 -9.15 -9.84 4.97
N LEU A 38 -9.05 -8.74 5.70
CA LEU A 38 -9.74 -8.46 6.96
C LEU A 38 -10.52 -7.15 6.79
N ALA A 39 -11.83 -7.19 7.02
CA ALA A 39 -12.68 -6.00 7.03
C ALA A 39 -13.05 -5.63 8.46
N ILE A 40 -12.83 -4.37 8.83
CA ILE A 40 -13.02 -3.85 10.19
C ILE A 40 -13.91 -2.61 10.12
N PRO A 41 -15.07 -2.57 10.79
CA PRO A 41 -15.83 -1.34 10.98
C PRO A 41 -14.97 -0.33 11.75
N HIS A 42 -14.61 0.78 11.10
CA HIS A 42 -13.75 1.79 11.68
C HIS A 42 -13.95 3.11 10.95
N GLU A 43 -14.11 4.19 11.72
CA GLU A 43 -14.14 5.55 11.22
C GLU A 43 -12.76 6.17 11.38
N GLY A 44 -12.20 6.67 10.28
CA GLY A 44 -10.88 7.28 10.28
C GLY A 44 -10.45 7.79 8.92
N THR A 45 -9.44 8.64 8.93
CA THR A 45 -8.78 9.23 7.75
C THR A 45 -8.00 8.20 6.94
N TYR A 46 -7.53 8.60 5.76
CA TYR A 46 -6.67 7.79 4.90
C TYR A 46 -5.44 7.22 5.64
N CYS A 47 -4.75 8.04 6.44
CA CYS A 47 -3.56 7.59 7.17
C CYS A 47 -3.89 6.71 8.38
N GLU A 48 -5.02 6.97 9.05
CA GLU A 48 -5.48 6.12 10.15
C GLU A 48 -5.91 4.74 9.66
N ALA A 49 -6.50 4.64 8.46
CA ALA A 49 -6.79 3.35 7.84
C ALA A 49 -5.50 2.52 7.63
N HIS A 50 -4.43 3.13 7.10
CA HIS A 50 -3.13 2.47 6.97
C HIS A 50 -2.53 2.06 8.31
N ALA A 51 -2.56 2.95 9.29
CA ALA A 51 -2.07 2.67 10.64
C ALA A 51 -2.86 1.54 11.32
N LEU A 52 -4.17 1.44 11.07
CA LEU A 52 -4.98 0.35 11.58
C LEU A 52 -4.55 -0.99 10.97
N CYS A 53 -4.32 -1.05 9.66
CA CYS A 53 -3.81 -2.29 9.05
C CYS A 53 -2.43 -2.68 9.57
N GLU A 54 -1.52 -1.73 9.76
CA GLU A 54 -0.22 -1.99 10.41
C GLU A 54 -0.42 -2.60 11.81
N THR A 55 -1.23 -1.96 12.64
CA THR A 55 -1.50 -2.38 14.04
C THR A 55 -2.13 -3.78 14.09
N GLU A 56 -3.14 -4.02 13.26
CA GLU A 56 -3.84 -5.32 13.21
C GLU A 56 -2.92 -6.43 12.68
N GLY A 57 -1.99 -6.09 11.79
CA GLY A 57 -0.94 -6.99 11.35
C GLY A 57 0.02 -7.35 12.47
N GLU A 58 0.56 -6.35 13.17
CA GLU A 58 1.48 -6.55 14.31
C GLU A 58 0.89 -7.47 15.38
N VAL A 59 -0.38 -7.24 15.75
CA VAL A 59 -1.10 -8.08 16.74
C VAL A 59 -1.22 -9.54 16.29
N ARG A 60 -1.25 -9.79 14.98
CA ARG A 60 -1.36 -11.14 14.38
C ARG A 60 -0.03 -11.75 13.98
N GLY A 61 1.08 -11.02 14.11
CA GLY A 61 2.37 -11.42 13.54
C GLY A 61 2.34 -11.50 12.00
N LEU A 62 1.49 -10.71 11.35
CA LEU A 62 1.32 -10.62 9.89
C LEU A 62 1.70 -9.23 9.39
N ARG A 63 2.08 -9.10 8.13
CA ARG A 63 2.16 -7.79 7.47
C ARG A 63 0.83 -7.52 6.77
N LEU A 64 -0.03 -6.71 7.38
CA LEU A 64 -1.27 -6.27 6.74
C LEU A 64 -1.11 -4.85 6.18
N ILE A 65 -1.73 -4.60 5.03
CA ILE A 65 -1.65 -3.34 4.27
C ILE A 65 -3.04 -2.94 3.77
N LEU A 66 -3.27 -1.69 3.39
CA LEU A 66 -4.42 -1.41 2.53
C LEU A 66 -4.20 -2.03 1.14
N PRO A 67 -5.17 -2.76 0.58
CA PRO A 67 -5.08 -3.31 -0.76
C PRO A 67 -4.94 -2.19 -1.79
N GLY A 68 -3.88 -2.19 -2.59
CA GLY A 68 -3.77 -1.32 -3.76
C GLY A 68 -4.07 -2.08 -5.05
N ILE A 69 -3.38 -3.20 -5.27
CA ILE A 69 -3.54 -4.01 -6.50
C ILE A 69 -4.81 -4.81 -6.46
N ASN A 70 -5.05 -5.47 -5.32
CA ASN A 70 -6.25 -6.27 -5.11
C ASN A 70 -7.41 -5.41 -4.57
N ALA A 71 -7.30 -4.08 -4.63
CA ALA A 71 -8.38 -3.16 -4.28
C ALA A 71 -9.73 -3.51 -4.96
N PRO A 72 -9.78 -4.00 -6.22
CA PRO A 72 -11.04 -4.45 -6.84
C PRO A 72 -11.79 -5.56 -6.10
N LEU A 73 -11.14 -6.28 -5.17
CA LEU A 73 -11.77 -7.31 -4.34
C LEU A 73 -12.44 -6.74 -3.08
N ILE A 74 -12.13 -5.50 -2.68
CA ILE A 74 -12.69 -4.85 -1.48
C ILE A 74 -14.23 -4.92 -1.43
N PRO A 75 -14.98 -4.60 -2.51
CA PRO A 75 -16.45 -4.61 -2.47
C PRO A 75 -17.09 -5.96 -2.14
N SER A 76 -16.35 -7.07 -2.25
CA SER A 76 -16.84 -8.41 -1.96
C SER A 76 -17.00 -8.71 -0.47
N ILE A 77 -16.32 -7.95 0.41
CA ILE A 77 -16.27 -8.22 1.86
C ILE A 77 -16.82 -7.09 2.74
N VAL A 78 -17.28 -6.00 2.14
CA VAL A 78 -17.85 -4.86 2.86
C VAL A 78 -19.31 -4.60 2.46
N PRO A 79 -20.12 -3.99 3.35
CA PRO A 79 -21.43 -3.46 3.00
C PRO A 79 -21.40 -2.56 1.76
N SER A 80 -22.50 -2.52 1.00
CA SER A 80 -22.56 -1.75 -0.25
C SER A 80 -22.44 -0.25 -0.05
N ASN A 81 -22.81 0.28 1.12
CA ASN A 81 -22.73 1.70 1.46
C ASN A 81 -21.42 2.09 2.16
N SER A 82 -20.45 1.17 2.26
CA SER A 82 -19.18 1.46 2.93
C SER A 82 -18.33 2.44 2.12
N VAL A 83 -17.67 3.34 2.85
CA VAL A 83 -16.50 4.11 2.40
C VAL A 83 -15.24 3.38 2.86
N VAL A 84 -14.36 3.02 1.92
CA VAL A 84 -13.13 2.24 2.18
C VAL A 84 -11.97 2.79 1.35
N PHE A 85 -10.92 3.29 2.01
CA PHE A 85 -9.70 3.70 1.32
C PHE A 85 -8.95 2.49 0.74
N THR A 86 -8.19 2.72 -0.33
CA THR A 86 -7.29 1.73 -0.93
C THR A 86 -5.83 2.09 -0.67
N GLY A 87 -4.91 1.18 -0.97
CA GLY A 87 -3.47 1.44 -0.99
C GLY A 87 -3.01 2.24 -2.21
N THR A 88 -3.92 2.65 -3.09
CA THR A 88 -3.61 3.33 -4.34
C THR A 88 -3.66 4.85 -4.17
N SER A 89 -2.58 5.53 -4.58
CA SER A 89 -2.48 6.99 -4.46
C SER A 89 -1.60 7.61 -5.55
N LYS A 90 -1.74 8.93 -5.73
CA LYS A 90 -0.94 9.78 -6.63
C LYS A 90 -0.11 10.81 -5.86
N LEU A 91 0.03 10.67 -4.54
CA LEU A 91 0.69 11.63 -3.66
C LEU A 91 2.15 11.99 -4.02
N LEU A 92 2.87 11.15 -4.77
CA LEU A 92 4.22 11.44 -5.26
C LEU A 92 4.24 12.21 -6.59
N ASN A 93 3.20 12.07 -7.42
CA ASN A 93 3.20 12.53 -8.80
C ASN A 93 2.39 13.82 -8.96
N GLN A 94 2.93 14.79 -9.70
CA GLN A 94 2.26 16.09 -9.93
C GLN A 94 1.80 16.28 -11.38
N SER A 95 1.69 15.20 -12.16
CA SER A 95 1.18 15.28 -13.52
C SER A 95 -0.26 15.78 -13.53
N THR A 96 -0.55 16.72 -14.43
CA THR A 96 -1.91 17.18 -14.68
C THR A 96 -2.70 16.18 -15.53
N ASN A 97 -2.06 15.15 -16.09
CA ASN A 97 -2.77 14.02 -16.68
C ASN A 97 -3.37 13.16 -15.56
N LEU A 98 -4.70 13.05 -15.55
CA LEU A 98 -5.46 12.43 -14.47
C LEU A 98 -5.12 10.94 -14.28
N ARG A 99 -4.75 10.24 -15.35
CA ARG A 99 -4.43 8.80 -15.31
C ARG A 99 -2.98 8.48 -15.02
N GLU A 100 -2.07 9.43 -15.22
CA GLU A 100 -0.65 9.23 -15.00
C GLU A 100 -0.28 9.36 -13.51
N GLY A 101 0.62 8.49 -13.03
CA GLY A 101 1.29 8.68 -11.74
C GLY A 101 0.65 8.00 -10.54
N TRP A 102 -0.43 7.24 -10.72
CA TRP A 102 -1.04 6.42 -9.68
C TRP A 102 -0.14 5.23 -9.35
N ARG A 103 -0.02 4.93 -8.06
CA ARG A 103 0.90 3.94 -7.52
C ARG A 103 0.21 3.12 -6.44
N HIS A 104 0.60 1.85 -6.36
CA HIS A 104 0.15 0.94 -5.31
C HIS A 104 1.11 1.01 -4.11
N GLY A 105 0.55 1.12 -2.91
CA GLY A 105 1.28 1.03 -1.63
C GLY A 105 1.82 -0.37 -1.34
N ASP A 106 1.36 -1.37 -2.09
CA ASP A 106 1.70 -2.77 -1.95
C ASP A 106 3.24 -2.99 -1.98
N PRO A 107 3.81 -3.71 -1.02
CA PRO A 107 5.19 -4.16 -1.08
C PRO A 107 5.44 -5.02 -2.33
N GLY A 108 6.61 -4.88 -2.94
CA GLY A 108 6.94 -5.53 -4.23
C GLY A 108 6.43 -4.82 -5.48
N TRP A 109 5.57 -3.81 -5.34
CA TRP A 109 4.98 -3.05 -6.45
C TRP A 109 5.31 -1.57 -6.45
N SER A 110 6.24 -1.17 -5.58
CA SER A 110 6.83 0.15 -5.51
C SER A 110 7.31 0.68 -6.88
N TRP A 111 7.78 -0.18 -7.79
CA TRP A 111 8.28 0.24 -9.11
C TRP A 111 7.15 0.65 -10.07
N TYR A 112 5.94 0.14 -9.85
CA TYR A 112 4.81 0.36 -10.74
C TYR A 112 4.28 1.79 -10.60
N THR A 113 3.93 2.38 -11.74
CA THR A 113 3.24 3.67 -11.83
C THR A 113 2.43 3.67 -13.11
N THR A 114 1.22 4.18 -13.06
CA THR A 114 0.38 4.28 -14.25
C THR A 114 0.95 5.30 -15.24
N SER A 115 0.82 5.00 -16.53
CA SER A 115 1.06 5.95 -17.62
C SER A 115 -0.22 6.73 -17.97
N ALA A 116 -0.11 7.76 -18.81
CA ALA A 116 -1.25 8.54 -19.31
C ALA A 116 -2.36 7.70 -19.98
N ASN A 117 -2.00 6.57 -20.59
CA ASN A 117 -2.93 5.69 -21.31
C ASN A 117 -3.28 4.42 -20.54
N ASP A 118 -2.89 4.33 -19.27
CA ASP A 118 -3.13 3.15 -18.44
C ASP A 118 -4.61 3.07 -18.02
N THR A 119 -5.21 1.89 -18.23
CA THR A 119 -6.61 1.58 -17.89
C THR A 119 -6.72 0.40 -16.92
N SER A 120 -5.63 0.02 -16.26
CA SER A 120 -5.60 -1.13 -15.34
C SER A 120 -6.37 -0.87 -14.05
N ILE A 121 -6.42 0.39 -13.58
CA ILE A 121 -7.22 0.78 -12.43
C ILE A 121 -8.68 0.99 -12.88
N PRO A 122 -9.65 0.23 -12.31
CA PRO A 122 -11.04 0.24 -12.74
C PRO A 122 -11.83 1.38 -12.08
N TRP A 123 -11.46 2.61 -12.44
CA TRP A 123 -12.16 3.82 -12.02
C TRP A 123 -13.64 3.82 -12.45
N LEU A 124 -14.49 4.51 -11.68
CA LEU A 124 -15.82 4.88 -12.14
C LEU A 124 -15.76 5.65 -13.46
N VAL A 125 -16.81 5.54 -14.29
CA VAL A 125 -16.94 6.35 -15.50
C VAL A 125 -16.89 7.84 -15.15
N GLY A 126 -15.96 8.56 -15.76
CA GLY A 126 -15.69 9.97 -15.45
C GLY A 126 -14.47 10.17 -14.54
N GLU A 127 -14.02 9.12 -13.85
CA GLU A 127 -12.85 9.15 -12.98
C GLU A 127 -11.57 8.62 -13.65
N PRO A 128 -10.38 9.05 -13.21
CA PRO A 128 -10.16 10.14 -12.26
C PRO A 128 -10.49 11.51 -12.87
N ASN A 129 -11.10 12.41 -12.10
CA ASN A 129 -11.62 13.71 -12.59
C ASN A 129 -10.84 14.95 -12.11
N SER A 130 -9.96 14.81 -11.11
CA SER A 130 -9.24 15.93 -10.51
C SER A 130 -7.76 15.62 -10.30
N PHE A 131 -6.86 16.47 -10.81
CA PHE A 131 -5.42 16.25 -10.62
C PHE A 131 -4.95 16.50 -9.18
N GLN A 132 -5.82 17.07 -8.33
CA GLN A 132 -5.57 17.31 -6.91
C GLN A 132 -6.22 16.25 -6.01
N ALA A 133 -7.04 15.36 -6.57
CA ALA A 133 -7.56 14.18 -5.90
C ALA A 133 -6.49 13.08 -5.95
N LEU A 134 -5.79 12.88 -4.83
CA LEU A 134 -4.55 12.11 -4.77
C LEU A 134 -4.69 10.74 -4.08
N VAL A 135 -5.86 10.39 -3.57
CA VAL A 135 -6.13 9.09 -2.94
C VAL A 135 -7.28 8.38 -3.63
N ALA A 136 -7.25 7.04 -3.67
CA ALA A 136 -8.32 6.24 -4.25
C ALA A 136 -9.14 5.54 -3.17
N LEU A 137 -10.46 5.56 -3.29
CA LEU A 137 -11.39 4.95 -2.32
C LEU A 137 -12.61 4.33 -3.01
N TYR A 138 -13.15 3.28 -2.38
CA TYR A 138 -14.43 2.72 -2.71
C TYR A 138 -15.55 3.43 -1.94
N PHE A 139 -16.56 3.89 -2.67
CA PHE A 139 -17.83 4.35 -2.13
C PHE A 139 -18.96 3.82 -3.02
N GLN A 140 -20.00 3.25 -2.43
CA GLN A 140 -21.09 2.60 -3.20
C GLN A 140 -20.58 1.51 -4.15
N ARG A 141 -19.51 0.78 -3.76
CA ARG A 141 -18.83 -0.28 -4.54
C ARG A 141 -18.17 0.17 -5.84
N VAL A 142 -18.04 1.47 -6.07
CA VAL A 142 -17.32 2.03 -7.22
C VAL A 142 -16.09 2.79 -6.73
N LEU A 143 -15.05 2.84 -7.58
CA LEU A 143 -13.75 3.43 -7.25
C LEU A 143 -13.67 4.88 -7.71
N TRP A 144 -13.33 5.78 -6.79
CA TRP A 144 -13.18 7.22 -7.01
C TRP A 144 -11.76 7.67 -6.66
N ASP A 145 -11.25 8.70 -7.33
CA ASP A 145 -10.20 9.56 -6.78
C ASP A 145 -10.85 10.65 -5.92
N ASP A 146 -10.21 10.98 -4.80
CA ASP A 146 -10.62 12.14 -4.00
C ASP A 146 -9.42 12.79 -3.30
N PHE A 147 -9.66 13.93 -2.68
CA PHE A 147 -8.74 14.56 -1.74
C PHE A 147 -8.64 13.72 -0.46
N GLN A 148 -7.47 13.77 0.17
CA GLN A 148 -7.15 12.91 1.32
C GLN A 148 -8.10 13.09 2.53
N PHE A 149 -8.72 14.27 2.65
CA PHE A 149 -9.51 14.66 3.82
C PHE A 149 -11.03 14.76 3.58
N THR A 150 -11.50 14.52 2.34
CA THR A 150 -12.94 14.66 2.01
C THR A 150 -13.79 13.64 2.77
N PHE A 151 -13.28 12.42 2.89
CA PHE A 151 -14.01 11.30 3.47
C PHE A 151 -13.34 10.80 4.75
N GLN A 152 -14.17 10.27 5.64
CA GLN A 152 -13.76 9.29 6.62
C GLN A 152 -14.18 7.91 6.12
N SER A 153 -13.34 6.92 6.37
CA SER A 153 -13.72 5.53 6.17
C SER A 153 -14.90 5.17 7.08
N THR A 154 -15.68 4.18 6.66
CA THR A 154 -16.65 3.50 7.54
C THR A 154 -16.18 2.11 7.90
N HIS A 155 -15.33 1.56 7.02
CA HIS A 155 -14.67 0.29 7.16
C HIS A 155 -13.26 0.44 6.63
N VAL A 156 -12.34 -0.26 7.27
CA VAL A 156 -10.97 -0.44 6.78
C VAL A 156 -10.84 -1.88 6.32
N VAL A 157 -10.31 -2.06 5.11
CA VAL A 157 -9.96 -3.37 4.58
C VAL A 157 -8.45 -3.49 4.55
N CYS A 158 -7.96 -4.55 5.18
CA CYS A 158 -6.55 -4.88 5.23
C CYS A 158 -6.28 -6.18 4.48
N GLU A 159 -5.28 -6.20 3.62
CA GLU A 159 -4.79 -7.38 2.91
C GLU A 159 -3.52 -7.92 3.55
N MET A 160 -3.41 -9.23 3.64
CA MET A 160 -2.18 -9.90 4.04
C MET A 160 -1.15 -9.87 2.91
N SER A 161 -0.04 -9.19 3.15
CA SER A 161 1.09 -9.19 2.23
C SER A 161 1.85 -10.52 2.31
N THR A 162 2.05 -11.16 1.16
CA THR A 162 2.92 -12.34 1.00
C THR A 162 4.35 -11.94 0.63
N TYR A 163 4.63 -10.65 0.45
CA TYR A 163 5.92 -10.15 0.03
C TYR A 163 6.96 -10.28 1.16
N GLN A 164 8.02 -11.03 0.88
CA GLN A 164 9.16 -11.17 1.78
C GLN A 164 10.30 -10.25 1.35
N LEU A 165 10.82 -9.47 2.30
CA LEU A 165 12.01 -8.65 2.09
C LEU A 165 13.24 -9.56 2.04
N ASN A 166 13.63 -9.97 0.83
CA ASN A 166 14.80 -10.81 0.60
C ASN A 166 16.03 -9.93 0.37
N GLY A 167 16.73 -9.57 1.46
CA GLY A 167 18.01 -8.87 1.35
C GLY A 167 18.63 -8.50 2.69
N SER A 168 19.94 -8.72 2.82
CA SER A 168 20.72 -8.27 3.99
C SER A 168 20.97 -6.75 3.99
N MET A 169 20.84 -6.10 2.83
CA MET A 169 21.13 -4.68 2.63
C MET A 169 19.91 -3.94 2.07
N GLU A 170 19.55 -2.83 2.71
CA GLU A 170 18.50 -1.92 2.26
C GLU A 170 19.11 -0.84 1.36
N VAL A 171 18.49 -0.60 0.20
CA VAL A 171 18.96 0.41 -0.75
C VAL A 171 17.99 1.58 -0.77
N PHE A 172 18.52 2.78 -0.58
CA PHE A 172 17.76 4.03 -0.75
C PHE A 172 18.30 4.79 -1.95
N LYS A 173 17.41 5.18 -2.86
CA LYS A 173 17.78 5.86 -4.11
C LYS A 173 17.23 7.28 -4.13
N ARG A 174 18.10 8.25 -4.41
CA ARG A 174 17.73 9.66 -4.51
C ARG A 174 16.61 9.83 -5.55
N ASN A 175 15.53 10.49 -5.16
CA ASN A 175 14.37 10.79 -6.00
C ASN A 175 13.73 9.57 -6.70
N TRP A 176 13.95 8.34 -6.23
CA TRP A 176 13.35 7.16 -6.86
C TRP A 176 11.81 7.14 -6.71
N PRO A 177 11.01 6.73 -7.71
CA PRO A 177 11.41 5.98 -8.92
C PRO A 177 11.74 6.82 -10.16
N TYR A 178 11.43 8.12 -10.16
CA TYR A 178 11.66 9.00 -11.30
C TYR A 178 12.03 10.40 -10.83
N PRO A 179 12.70 11.21 -11.65
CA PRO A 179 13.06 12.58 -11.29
C PRO A 179 11.85 13.37 -10.74
N ILE A 180 12.03 13.95 -9.55
CA ILE A 180 11.00 14.74 -8.87
C ILE A 180 11.29 16.23 -9.11
N SER A 181 10.33 16.95 -9.68
CA SER A 181 10.45 18.39 -10.01
C SER A 181 10.25 19.31 -8.80
N SER A 182 9.37 18.92 -7.86
CA SER A 182 9.14 19.61 -6.59
C SER A 182 9.10 18.61 -5.44
N MET A 183 9.69 18.95 -4.30
CA MET A 183 9.64 18.11 -3.10
C MET A 183 8.31 18.21 -2.35
N PHE A 184 7.45 19.17 -2.70
CA PHE A 184 6.28 19.55 -1.93
C PHE A 184 5.00 19.43 -2.75
N LEU A 185 3.93 19.00 -2.09
CA LEU A 185 2.56 19.11 -2.59
C LEU A 185 2.21 20.59 -2.87
N SER A 186 1.36 20.81 -3.87
CA SER A 186 1.02 22.16 -4.37
C SER A 186 0.00 22.90 -3.51
N ASN A 187 -0.77 22.19 -2.68
CA ASN A 187 -1.80 22.74 -1.80
C ASN A 187 -1.86 21.95 -0.47
N SER A 188 -2.84 22.30 0.38
CA SER A 188 -3.09 21.66 1.68
C SER A 188 -4.24 20.67 1.68
N GLU A 189 -4.80 20.32 0.52
CA GLU A 189 -5.88 19.32 0.38
C GLU A 189 -5.36 17.90 0.65
N SER A 190 -4.03 17.73 0.65
CA SER A 190 -3.36 16.48 0.99
C SER A 190 -2.04 16.78 1.68
N VAL A 191 -1.64 15.89 2.57
CA VAL A 191 -0.37 15.95 3.32
C VAL A 191 0.43 14.65 3.23
N GLY A 192 -0.16 13.57 2.70
CA GLY A 192 0.41 12.23 2.78
C GLY A 192 0.40 11.69 4.21
N CYS A 193 1.09 10.59 4.45
CA CYS A 193 1.22 10.00 5.79
C CYS A 193 2.69 10.13 6.22
N PHE A 194 2.98 11.09 7.08
CA PHE A 194 4.35 11.40 7.49
C PHE A 194 4.56 11.22 8.98
N ASP A 195 5.73 10.69 9.32
CA ASP A 195 6.33 10.76 10.65
C ASP A 195 7.57 11.66 10.59
N PHE A 196 7.69 12.62 11.51
CA PHE A 196 8.79 13.57 11.54
C PHE A 196 9.62 13.40 12.80
N ALA A 197 10.94 13.37 12.63
CA ALA A 197 11.90 13.23 13.72
C ALA A 197 13.03 14.24 13.59
N ALA A 198 13.60 14.62 14.73
CA ALA A 198 14.85 15.37 14.77
C ALA A 198 16.01 14.42 14.45
N GLU A 199 16.68 14.64 13.33
CA GLU A 199 17.85 13.87 12.89
C GLU A 199 18.82 14.79 12.16
N THR A 200 20.06 14.84 12.64
CA THR A 200 21.10 15.73 12.09
C THR A 200 21.86 15.11 10.92
N THR A 201 21.71 13.80 10.71
CA THR A 201 22.40 13.09 9.63
C THR A 201 21.44 12.31 8.76
N MET A 202 21.76 12.29 7.45
CA MET A 202 21.02 11.53 6.46
C MET A 202 21.03 10.02 6.75
N VAL A 203 22.15 9.51 7.30
CA VAL A 203 22.30 8.09 7.63
C VAL A 203 21.35 7.68 8.77
N ALA A 204 21.21 8.53 9.79
CA ALA A 204 20.28 8.26 10.88
C ALA A 204 18.82 8.29 10.39
N CYS A 205 18.47 9.23 9.52
CA CYS A 205 17.16 9.27 8.87
C CYS A 205 16.88 8.01 8.03
N ALA A 206 17.86 7.55 7.25
CA ALA A 206 17.76 6.30 6.49
C ALA A 206 17.60 5.07 7.40
N PHE A 207 18.32 5.02 8.52
CA PHE A 207 18.21 3.94 9.50
C PHE A 207 16.81 3.90 10.14
N ARG A 208 16.24 5.05 10.50
CA ARG A 208 14.85 5.12 10.98
C ARG A 208 13.86 4.59 9.95
N CYS A 209 13.99 5.01 8.70
CA CYS A 209 13.14 4.49 7.62
C CYS A 209 13.28 2.98 7.47
N LYS A 210 14.51 2.45 7.54
CA LYS A 210 14.75 0.99 7.50
C LYS A 210 14.05 0.26 8.66
N CYS A 211 14.06 0.82 9.86
CA CYS A 211 13.43 0.22 11.05
C CYS A 211 11.90 0.24 11.00
N ARG A 212 11.30 1.20 10.28
CA ARG A 212 9.84 1.24 10.04
C ARG A 212 9.54 0.48 8.75
N THR A 213 9.08 -0.77 8.84
CA THR A 213 8.81 -1.64 7.67
C THR A 213 7.76 -1.06 6.71
N VAL A 214 6.94 -0.11 7.17
CA VAL A 214 5.97 0.64 6.38
C VAL A 214 6.54 1.90 5.71
N CYS A 215 7.78 2.31 6.02
CA CYS A 215 8.41 3.48 5.41
C CYS A 215 8.72 3.22 3.93
N ARG A 216 8.24 4.11 3.07
CA ARG A 216 8.40 4.06 1.60
C ARG A 216 9.47 4.99 1.07
N SER A 217 9.67 6.11 1.74
CA SER A 217 10.74 7.06 1.42
C SER A 217 11.04 7.93 2.63
N PHE A 218 12.23 8.54 2.63
CA PHE A 218 12.57 9.54 3.62
C PHE A 218 13.05 10.83 2.98
N TYR A 219 12.90 11.90 3.73
CA TYR A 219 13.30 13.26 3.42
C TYR A 219 14.23 13.75 4.52
N HIS A 220 15.37 14.32 4.15
CA HIS A 220 16.33 14.86 5.09
C HIS A 220 16.61 16.33 4.79
N ASN A 221 16.49 17.18 5.81
CA ASN A 221 16.92 18.56 5.79
C ASN A 221 18.03 18.75 6.83
N ALA A 222 19.27 18.79 6.34
CA ALA A 222 20.46 18.85 7.19
C ALA A 222 20.56 20.15 7.99
N GLN A 223 20.10 21.27 7.43
CA GLN A 223 20.18 22.58 8.09
C GLN A 223 19.16 22.69 9.23
N ALA A 224 17.96 22.15 9.03
CA ALA A 224 16.93 22.11 10.07
C ALA A 224 17.13 20.95 11.07
N GLY A 225 18.00 19.98 10.76
CA GLY A 225 18.15 18.76 11.54
C GLY A 225 16.86 17.93 11.58
N LEU A 226 16.15 17.85 10.43
CA LEU A 226 14.86 17.18 10.33
C LEU A 226 14.90 15.99 9.37
N CYS A 227 14.20 14.95 9.76
CA CYS A 227 13.89 13.77 8.98
C CYS A 227 12.37 13.61 8.87
N GLY A 228 11.85 13.46 7.66
CA GLY A 228 10.46 13.12 7.39
C GLY A 228 10.38 11.76 6.72
N LEU A 229 9.62 10.82 7.29
CA LEU A 229 9.39 9.48 6.76
C LEU A 229 8.01 9.46 6.10
N SER A 230 7.95 9.19 4.80
CA SER A 230 6.70 8.89 4.11
C SER A 230 6.33 7.43 4.39
N LEU A 231 5.24 7.22 5.11
CA LEU A 231 4.76 5.91 5.51
C LEU A 231 3.66 5.40 4.58
N TYR A 232 3.61 4.08 4.40
CA TYR A 232 2.62 3.28 3.65
C TYR A 232 2.59 3.50 2.14
N VAL A 233 2.62 4.75 1.69
CA VAL A 233 2.68 5.16 0.29
C VAL A 233 3.79 6.18 0.07
N ASP A 234 4.28 6.28 -1.17
CA ASP A 234 5.18 7.37 -1.55
C ASP A 234 4.38 8.68 -1.66
N SER A 235 4.85 9.73 -1.00
CA SER A 235 4.25 11.06 -1.05
C SER A 235 5.32 12.13 -1.19
N LEU A 236 4.98 13.25 -1.82
CA LEU A 236 5.68 14.53 -1.63
C LEU A 236 5.46 15.05 -0.21
N LEU A 237 6.36 15.94 0.25
CA LEU A 237 6.20 16.58 1.55
C LEU A 237 4.94 17.47 1.57
N PRO A 238 4.28 17.62 2.73
CA PRO A 238 3.23 18.61 2.92
C PRO A 238 3.68 20.01 2.48
N ALA A 239 2.76 20.80 1.90
CA ALA A 239 3.08 22.12 1.37
C ALA A 239 3.71 23.08 2.41
N ASN A 240 3.34 22.97 3.68
CA ASN A 240 3.88 23.80 4.76
C ASN A 240 5.38 23.54 5.05
N MET A 241 5.91 22.37 4.67
CA MET A 241 7.33 22.03 4.85
C MET A 241 8.26 22.87 3.97
N SER A 242 7.72 23.49 2.91
CA SER A 242 8.45 24.45 2.05
C SER A 242 8.90 25.71 2.80
N LYS A 243 8.28 26.02 3.95
CA LYS A 243 8.60 27.19 4.78
C LYS A 243 9.80 26.94 5.70
N ILE A 244 10.24 25.68 5.84
CA ILE A 244 11.36 25.32 6.71
C ILE A 244 12.66 25.63 5.98
N THR A 245 13.55 26.37 6.65
CA THR A 245 14.86 26.74 6.10
C THR A 245 15.71 25.52 5.75
N GLY A 246 16.45 25.61 4.66
CA GLY A 246 17.33 24.56 4.16
C GLY A 246 16.73 23.75 3.01
N THR A 247 17.55 22.87 2.45
CA THR A 247 17.18 22.06 1.29
C THR A 247 16.77 20.66 1.72
N TRP A 248 15.55 20.27 1.34
CA TRP A 248 15.07 18.91 1.51
C TRP A 248 15.64 17.99 0.43
N MET A 249 16.17 16.85 0.84
CA MET A 249 16.61 15.77 -0.06
C MET A 249 15.77 14.53 0.17
N ARG A 250 15.24 13.95 -0.92
CA ARG A 250 14.40 12.76 -0.88
C ARG A 250 15.14 11.51 -1.32
N PHE A 251 14.89 10.41 -0.63
CA PHE A 251 15.35 9.08 -1.00
C PHE A 251 14.19 8.08 -0.94
N GLY A 252 13.85 7.49 -2.09
CA GLY A 252 12.85 6.44 -2.20
C GLY A 252 13.42 5.07 -1.86
N ARG A 253 12.58 4.17 -1.34
CA ARG A 253 12.90 2.79 -0.99
C ARG A 253 12.38 1.84 -2.09
N PRO A 254 13.24 1.36 -3.00
CA PRO A 254 12.78 0.59 -4.16
C PRO A 254 12.15 -0.75 -3.82
N ASN A 255 12.48 -1.37 -2.68
CA ASN A 255 12.01 -2.72 -2.36
C ASN A 255 10.78 -2.75 -1.44
N GLY A 256 10.22 -1.60 -1.06
CA GLY A 256 8.94 -1.53 -0.33
C GLY A 256 9.01 -1.96 1.13
#